data_AF-A0A4V3W955-F1
#
_entry.id   AF-A0A4V3W955-F1
#
_cell.length_a   1.000
_cell.length_b   1.000
_cell.length_c   1.000
_cell.angle_alpha   90.00
_cell.angle_beta   90.00
_cell.angle_gamma   90.00
#
_symmetry.space_group_name_H-M   'P 1'
#
loop_
_entity.id
_entity.type
_entity.pdbx_description
1 polymer ?
#
loop_
_entity_poly.entity_id
_entity_poly.type
_entity_poly.pdbx_seq_one_letter_code
_entity_poly.pdbx_strand_id
1 'polypeptide(L)' 'MTYDFQDMTMSEMLRDPLIRLMLRADGISLSDFASMLDDAARQSGKSRRDAKLAIPAPHIICQNASQMCSSRTV' A
#
# COMPACT_ATOMS: atom_id res chain seq x y z
N MET A 1 -27.44 4.51 -2.27
CA MET A 1 -26.47 4.41 -3.38
C MET A 1 -25.20 3.79 -2.84
N THR A 2 -25.08 2.46 -2.86
CA THR A 2 -23.82 1.78 -2.58
C THR A 2 -22.99 1.84 -3.85
N TYR A 3 -22.04 2.77 -3.90
CA TYR A 3 -21.10 2.85 -5.01
C TYR A 3 -20.15 1.66 -4.89
N ASP A 4 -20.30 0.70 -5.79
CA ASP A 4 -19.38 -0.43 -5.96
C ASP A 4 -18.07 0.13 -6.53
N PHE A 5 -17.09 0.39 -5.67
CA PHE A 5 -15.75 0.77 -6.10
C PHE A 5 -15.09 -0.47 -6.68
N GLN A 6 -15.29 -0.70 -7.98
CA GLN A 6 -14.64 -1.81 -8.66
C GLN A 6 -13.15 -1.56 -8.74
N ASP A 7 -12.38 -2.54 -8.29
CA ASP A 7 -10.95 -2.57 -8.51
C ASP A 7 -10.67 -2.52 -10.02
N MET A 8 -9.83 -1.57 -10.42
CA MET A 8 -9.46 -1.38 -11.82
C MET A 8 -8.60 -2.56 -12.29
N THR A 9 -8.90 -3.12 -13.46
CA THR A 9 -8.04 -4.14 -14.06
C THR A 9 -6.72 -3.53 -14.52
N MET A 10 -5.66 -4.34 -14.63
CA MET A 10 -4.36 -3.85 -15.15
C MET A 10 -4.49 -3.15 -16.51
N SER A 11 -5.34 -3.70 -17.38
CA SER A 11 -5.58 -3.16 -18.73
C SER A 11 -6.28 -1.81 -18.73
N GLU A 12 -7.11 -1.55 -17.71
CA GLU A 12 -7.77 -0.26 -17.51
C GLU A 12 -6.79 0.77 -16.93
N MET A 13 -5.97 0.38 -15.94
CA MET A 13 -4.92 1.26 -15.42
C MET A 13 -3.95 1.72 -16.51
N LEU A 14 -3.55 0.82 -17.44
CA LEU A 14 -2.66 1.16 -18.55
C LEU A 14 -3.27 2.10 -19.60
N ARG A 15 -4.61 2.19 -19.64
CA ARG A 15 -5.36 3.06 -20.55
C ARG A 15 -5.85 4.34 -19.89
N ASP A 16 -5.77 4.43 -18.57
CA ASP A 16 -6.23 5.59 -17.82
C ASP A 16 -5.42 6.86 -18.21
N PRO A 17 -6.10 7.95 -18.58
CA PRO A 17 -5.44 9.16 -19.04
C PRO A 17 -4.66 9.86 -17.92
N LEU A 18 -5.11 9.80 -16.67
CA LEU A 18 -4.42 10.43 -15.54
C LEU A 18 -3.15 9.66 -15.19
N ILE A 19 -3.22 8.32 -15.16
CA ILE A 19 -2.05 7.47 -14.95
C ILE A 19 -1.01 7.74 -16.04
N ARG A 20 -1.42 7.81 -17.31
CA ARG A 20 -0.51 8.13 -18.42
C ARG A 20 0.15 9.50 -18.30
N LEU A 21 -0.58 10.51 -17.81
CA LEU A 21 -0.01 11.83 -17.55
C LEU A 21 1.05 11.77 -16.44
N MET A 22 0.77 11.04 -15.36
CA MET A 22 1.70 10.87 -14.25
C MET A 22 2.97 10.13 -14.68
N LEU A 23 2.84 9.01 -15.40
CA LEU A 23 4.00 8.27 -15.93
C LEU A 23 4.87 9.14 -16.84
N ARG A 24 4.25 9.97 -17.68
CA ARG A 24 4.97 10.92 -18.55
C ARG A 24 5.68 12.00 -17.74
N ALA A 25 5.06 12.52 -16.70
CA ALA A 25 5.66 13.52 -15.82
C ALA A 25 6.89 12.95 -15.08
N ASP A 26 6.82 11.67 -14.71
CA ASP A 26 7.87 10.97 -13.96
C ASP A 26 8.92 10.31 -14.89
N GLY A 27 8.76 10.38 -16.21
CA GLY A 27 9.69 9.78 -17.17
C GLY A 27 9.66 8.24 -17.21
N ILE A 28 8.57 7.63 -16.73
CA ILE A 28 8.40 6.17 -16.68
C ILE A 28 7.73 5.70 -17.98
N SER A 29 8.29 4.66 -18.60
CA SER A 29 7.68 4.09 -19.81
C SER A 29 6.45 3.24 -19.47
N LEU A 30 5.50 3.17 -20.41
CA LEU A 30 4.29 2.36 -20.23
C LEU A 30 4.62 0.86 -20.07
N SER A 31 5.70 0.39 -20.71
CA SER A 31 6.19 -0.98 -20.61
C SER A 31 6.76 -1.29 -19.22
N ASP A 32 7.55 -0.38 -18.65
CA ASP A 32 8.11 -0.59 -17.30
C ASP A 32 7.00 -0.63 -16.26
N PHE A 33 6.02 0.27 -16.39
CA PHE A 33 4.84 0.28 -15.52
C PHE A 33 4.01 -1.01 -15.67
N ALA A 34 3.84 -1.54 -16.89
CA ALA A 34 3.15 -2.81 -17.10
C ALA A 34 3.88 -3.99 -16.42
N SER A 35 5.21 -4.05 -16.51
CA SER A 35 6.02 -5.05 -15.81
C SER A 35 5.89 -4.94 -14.29
N MET A 36 5.89 -3.72 -13.74
CA MET A 36 5.68 -3.49 -12.31
C MET A 36 4.30 -3.96 -11.84
N LEU A 37 3.25 -3.71 -12.63
CA LEU A 37 1.90 -4.20 -12.32
C LEU A 37 1.83 -5.74 -12.33
N ASP A 38 2.44 -6.39 -13.31
CA ASP A 38 2.50 -7.85 -13.39
C ASP A 38 3.21 -8.44 -12.17
N ASP A 39 4.39 -7.90 -11.83
CA ASP A 39 5.15 -8.35 -10.68
C ASP A 39 4.40 -8.13 -9.36
N ALA A 40 3.73 -6.98 -9.22
CA ALA A 40 2.91 -6.68 -8.05
C ALA A 40 1.72 -7.66 -7.91
N ALA A 41 1.06 -8.03 -9.01
CA ALA A 41 -0.03 -9.00 -8.96
C ALA A 41 0.45 -10.42 -8.68
N ARG A 42 1.61 -10.80 -9.22
CA ARG A 42 2.26 -12.08 -8.90
C ARG A 42 2.65 -12.15 -7.42
N GLN A 43 3.01 -11.03 -6.81
CA GLN A 43 3.29 -10.92 -5.39
C GLN A 43 2.02 -10.90 -4.54
N SER A 44 0.98 -10.18 -4.96
CA SER A 44 -0.29 -10.11 -4.21
C SER A 44 -1.01 -11.46 -4.15
N GLY A 45 -0.93 -12.27 -5.20
CA GLY A 45 -1.44 -13.65 -5.21
C GLY A 45 -0.67 -14.59 -4.25
N LYS A 46 0.60 -14.30 -3.98
CA LYS A 46 1.41 -15.03 -2.98
C LYS A 46 1.11 -14.53 -1.57
N SER A 47 1.03 -13.22 -1.37
CA SER A 47 0.79 -12.59 -0.07
C SER A 47 -0.64 -12.81 0.45
N ARG A 48 -1.65 -12.99 -0.42
CA ARG A 48 -3.02 -13.33 0.01
C ARG A 48 -3.12 -14.71 0.67
N ARG A 49 -2.17 -15.61 0.45
CA ARG A 49 -2.13 -16.92 1.16
C ARG A 49 -1.59 -16.79 2.58
N ASP A 50 -0.79 -15.77 2.87
CA ASP A 50 -0.25 -15.47 4.20
C ASP A 50 -1.11 -14.44 4.97
N ALA A 51 -1.78 -13.52 4.25
CA ALA A 51 -2.52 -12.41 4.86
C ALA A 51 -3.90 -12.79 5.44
N LYS A 52 -4.35 -14.06 5.35
CA LYS A 52 -5.60 -14.50 6.03
C LYS A 52 -5.44 -14.59 7.57
N LEU A 53 -4.28 -14.22 8.12
CA LEU A 53 -4.01 -14.21 9.57
C LEU A 53 -3.45 -12.89 10.12
N ALA A 54 -3.20 -11.88 9.29
CA ALA A 54 -2.58 -10.63 9.74
C ALA A 54 -3.57 -9.45 9.66
N ILE A 55 -4.39 -9.31 10.71
CA ILE A 55 -5.01 -8.04 11.06
C ILE A 55 -3.91 -7.22 11.77
N PRO A 56 -3.31 -6.17 11.19
CA PRO A 56 -2.48 -5.28 12.00
C PRO A 56 -3.41 -4.49 12.93
N ALA A 57 -3.19 -4.66 14.23
CA ALA A 57 -3.89 -3.98 15.31
C ALA A 57 -3.94 -2.45 15.09
N PRO A 58 -4.99 -1.75 15.58
CA PRO A 58 -5.05 -0.31 15.52
C PRO A 58 -3.83 0.25 16.27
N HIS A 59 -3.02 1.03 15.57
CA HIS A 59 -1.85 1.69 16.12
C HIS A 59 -2.27 2.62 17.25
N ILE A 60 -1.94 2.25 18.49
CA ILE A 60 -1.98 3.17 19.62
C ILE A 60 -0.84 4.18 19.41
N ILE A 61 -1.20 5.44 19.15
CA ILE A 61 -0.27 6.56 19.23
C ILE A 61 0.02 6.78 20.72
N CYS A 62 1.07 6.14 21.25
CA CYS A 62 1.58 6.45 22.58
C CYS A 62 2.24 7.84 22.52
N GLN A 63 1.47 8.87 22.89
CA GLN A 63 2.03 10.17 23.20
C GLN A 63 2.96 10.06 24.40
N ASN A 64 4.15 10.62 24.21
CA ASN A 64 5.22 10.75 25.18
C ASN A 64 4.68 11.23 26.54
N ALA A 65 4.69 10.37 27.56
CA ALA A 65 4.36 10.73 28.93
C ALA A 65 5.63 10.66 29.78
N SER A 66 6.21 11.83 30.01
CA SER A 66 7.25 12.11 30.98
C SER A 66 6.96 11.45 32.34
N GLN A 67 7.65 10.36 32.68
CA GLN A 67 7.83 9.90 34.06
C GLN A 67 9.18 9.19 34.23
N MET A 68 10.24 9.96 34.52
CA MET A 68 11.39 9.41 35.25
C MET A 68 11.03 9.34 36.73
N CYS A 69 10.54 8.19 37.20
CA CYS A 69 10.56 7.87 38.63
C CYS A 69 11.89 7.16 38.91
N SER A 70 12.93 7.93 39.23
CA SER A 70 14.16 7.36 39.77
C SER A 70 14.00 7.17 41.28
N SER A 71 13.56 5.99 41.71
CA SER A 71 13.70 5.58 43.10
C SER A 71 15.02 4.83 43.25
N ARG A 72 16.04 5.50 43.78
CA ARG A 72 17.31 4.88 44.16
C ARG A 72 17.20 4.36 45.59
N THR A 73 17.09 3.05 45.72
CA THR A 73 17.26 2.30 46.96
C THR A 73 18.77 2.13 47.21
N VAL A 74 19.30 2.66 48.31
CA VAL A 74 20.21 1.99 49.28
C VAL A 74 20.09 2.73 50.60
#